data_AF-A0AAD8FDK5-F1
#
_entry.id   AF-A0AAD8FDK5-F1
#
_cell.length_a   1.000
_cell.length_b   1.000
_cell.length_c   1.000
_cell.angle_alpha   90.00
_cell.angle_beta   90.00
_cell.angle_gamma   90.00
#
_symmetry.space_group_name_H-M   'P 1'
#
loop_
_entity.id
_entity.type
_entity.pdbx_description
1 polymer ?
#
loop_
_entity_poly.entity_id
_entity_poly.type
_entity_poly.pdbx_seq_one_letter_code
_entity_poly.pdbx_strand_id
1 'polypeptide(L)'
;MHCISKRQLTYLALTFPALVYLFLMFSFIGQVCFKTDVDHEKVSTDYIDVVKTFQKKADTRILSRSEFFHESIDSRRLLNAGNARALSSHASSFNDLKNRNGASASERGSPSPMFNCTSISQMRIRNKIGHGVSKQAFVAEYQGLQVAIKMVTRHIHELKTCLEQLRQLKVAQEIISRYDGQTGQNDQFSHKHLDNLGKAFSKGAASHHEVFFNDLTSSKGSKSVKEEKLPLPTVKISPTERQRCYTFPTARLMKEILLSQQLTHPNLVKLLGFCVRSEESESTDISEHGVVSVFELGKHFVLDNLQ
;
A
#
# COMPACT_ATOMS: atom_id res chain seq x y z
N MET A 1 11.29 5.02 -29.74
CA MET A 1 10.37 5.61 -28.74
C MET A 1 11.14 6.64 -27.92
N HIS A 2 10.83 7.94 -28.08
CA HIS A 2 11.48 9.01 -27.32
C HIS A 2 10.68 9.33 -26.06
N CYS A 3 11.28 9.13 -24.88
CA CYS A 3 10.69 9.53 -23.60
C CYS A 3 11.13 10.96 -23.27
N ILE A 4 10.16 11.86 -23.06
CA ILE A 4 10.43 13.25 -22.70
C ILE A 4 10.44 13.36 -21.16
N SER A 5 11.53 13.90 -20.60
CA SER A 5 11.65 14.19 -19.17
C SER A 5 10.63 15.25 -18.72
N LYS A 6 10.12 15.16 -17.49
CA LYS A 6 9.21 16.18 -16.92
C LYS A 6 9.74 17.61 -17.07
N ARG A 7 11.04 17.83 -16.93
CA ARG A 7 11.66 19.17 -17.10
C ARG A 7 11.55 19.70 -18.53
N GLN A 8 11.71 18.82 -19.53
CA GLN A 8 11.57 19.16 -20.94
C GLN A 8 10.11 19.52 -21.27
N LEU A 9 9.14 18.78 -20.68
CA LEU A 9 7.72 19.06 -20.87
C LEU A 9 7.31 20.41 -20.25
N THR A 10 7.83 20.75 -19.07
CA THR A 10 7.57 22.06 -18.44
C THR A 10 8.11 23.20 -19.30
N TYR A 11 9.31 23.04 -19.86
CA TYR A 11 9.89 24.05 -20.76
C TYR A 11 9.05 24.22 -22.03
N LEU A 12 8.66 23.12 -22.68
CA LEU A 12 7.75 23.10 -23.84
C LEU A 12 6.39 23.74 -23.55
N ALA A 13 5.85 23.54 -22.35
CA ALA A 13 4.59 24.14 -21.91
C ALA A 13 4.67 25.65 -21.71
N LEU A 14 5.82 26.16 -21.29
CA LEU A 14 6.05 27.59 -21.12
C LEU A 14 6.33 28.29 -22.46
N THR A 15 7.05 27.63 -23.38
CA THR A 15 7.41 28.25 -24.66
C THR A 15 6.35 28.07 -25.75
N PHE A 16 5.60 26.96 -25.76
CA PHE A 16 4.66 26.64 -26.84
C PHE A 16 3.39 25.93 -26.31
N PRO A 17 2.46 26.67 -25.66
CA PRO A 17 1.25 26.09 -25.08
C PRO A 17 0.36 25.38 -26.12
N ALA A 18 0.35 25.83 -27.38
CA ALA A 18 -0.39 25.18 -28.46
C ALA A 18 0.16 23.78 -28.82
N LEU A 19 1.49 23.57 -28.73
CA LEU A 19 2.11 22.27 -28.97
C LEU A 19 1.83 21.28 -27.84
N VAL A 20 1.62 21.76 -26.61
CA VAL A 20 1.23 20.89 -25.48
C VAL A 20 -0.16 20.30 -25.68
N TYR A 21 -1.11 21.08 -26.20
CA TYR A 21 -2.43 20.54 -26.56
C TYR A 21 -2.34 19.46 -27.63
N LEU A 22 -1.50 19.66 -28.66
CA LEU A 22 -1.25 18.65 -29.69
C LEU A 22 -0.63 17.39 -29.08
N PHE A 23 0.37 17.53 -28.20
CA PHE A 23 1.04 16.42 -27.52
C PHE A 23 0.13 15.64 -26.56
N LEU A 24 -0.79 16.32 -25.87
CA LEU A 24 -1.79 15.69 -25.02
C LEU A 24 -2.81 14.90 -25.85
N MET A 25 -3.21 15.42 -27.01
CA MET A 25 -4.06 14.69 -27.97
C MET A 25 -3.35 13.44 -28.53
N PHE A 26 -2.06 13.53 -28.87
CA PHE A 26 -1.28 12.36 -29.33
C PHE A 26 -0.95 11.36 -28.21
N SER A 27 -0.90 11.79 -26.95
CA SER A 27 -0.71 10.89 -25.80
C SER A 27 -1.90 9.95 -25.60
N PHE A 28 -3.11 10.35 -26.03
CA PHE A 28 -4.30 9.49 -26.04
C PHE A 28 -4.22 8.38 -27.11
N ILE A 29 -3.36 8.53 -28.12
CA ILE A 29 -3.16 7.57 -29.22
C ILE A 29 -1.99 6.59 -28.92
N GLY A 30 -1.43 6.62 -27.70
CA GLY A 30 -0.60 5.53 -27.18
C GLY A 30 0.88 5.50 -27.59
N GLN A 31 1.45 6.60 -28.10
CA GLN A 31 2.85 6.63 -28.56
C GLN A 31 3.87 7.33 -27.64
N VAL A 32 3.47 7.82 -26.46
CA VAL A 32 4.38 8.59 -25.57
C VAL A 32 4.41 8.02 -24.15
N CYS A 33 5.56 7.51 -23.71
CA CYS A 33 5.78 7.03 -22.34
C CYS A 33 6.22 8.17 -21.40
N PHE A 34 5.55 8.29 -20.26
CA PHE A 34 5.97 9.17 -19.16
C PHE A 34 6.78 8.40 -18.13
N LYS A 35 8.03 8.81 -17.90
CA LYS A 35 8.85 8.31 -16.80
C LYS A 35 8.59 9.15 -15.55
N THR A 36 7.93 8.56 -14.56
CA THR A 36 7.78 9.17 -13.24
C THR A 36 8.87 8.65 -12.32
N ASP A 37 9.94 9.42 -12.11
CA ASP A 37 10.82 9.19 -10.98
C ASP A 37 10.06 9.60 -9.70
N VAL A 38 9.69 8.61 -8.88
CA VAL A 38 9.14 8.82 -7.54
C VAL A 38 10.26 8.48 -6.57
N ASP A 39 10.72 9.47 -5.79
CA ASP A 39 11.70 9.23 -4.72
C ASP A 39 11.03 8.47 -3.57
N HIS A 40 11.26 7.17 -3.52
CA HIS A 40 10.69 6.28 -2.49
C HIS A 40 11.12 6.63 -1.07
N GLU A 41 12.29 7.26 -0.90
CA GLU A 41 12.79 7.69 0.41
C GLU A 41 11.92 8.80 1.01
N LYS A 42 11.50 9.78 0.20
CA LYS A 42 10.62 10.86 0.64
C LYS A 42 9.19 10.38 0.92
N VAL A 43 8.70 9.43 0.11
CA VAL A 43 7.38 8.80 0.31
C VAL A 43 7.31 8.04 1.64
N SER A 44 8.41 7.40 2.07
CA SER A 44 8.45 6.68 3.35
C SER A 44 8.37 7.61 4.55
N THR A 45 9.08 8.74 4.53
CA THR A 45 9.06 9.72 5.63
C THR A 45 7.72 10.44 5.70
N ASP A 46 7.21 10.90 4.56
CA ASP A 46 5.90 11.55 4.45
C ASP A 46 4.78 10.59 4.89
N TYR A 47 4.90 9.28 4.58
CA TYR A 47 3.94 8.29 5.05
C TYR A 47 4.01 8.06 6.56
N ILE A 48 5.21 7.95 7.15
CA ILE A 48 5.37 7.81 8.60
C ILE A 48 4.77 9.02 9.32
N ASP A 49 4.98 10.22 8.80
CA ASP A 49 4.42 11.45 9.39
C ASP A 49 2.91 11.54 9.18
N VAL A 50 2.39 11.10 8.04
CA VAL A 50 0.95 10.95 7.81
C VAL A 50 0.36 9.94 8.79
N VAL A 51 0.95 8.75 8.96
CA VAL A 51 0.49 7.72 9.92
C VAL A 51 0.58 8.22 11.35
N LYS A 52 1.67 8.87 11.77
CA LYS A 52 1.81 9.47 13.10
C LYS A 52 0.80 10.60 13.33
N THR A 53 0.56 11.43 12.33
CA THR A 53 -0.48 12.47 12.36
C THR A 53 -1.86 11.84 12.45
N PHE A 54 -2.10 10.73 11.74
CA PHE A 54 -3.33 9.94 11.83
C PHE A 54 -3.51 9.31 13.21
N GLN A 55 -2.48 8.69 13.78
CA GLN A 55 -2.53 8.11 15.12
C GLN A 55 -2.91 9.21 16.13
N LYS A 56 -2.17 10.33 16.09
CA LYS A 56 -2.41 11.49 16.94
C LYS A 56 -3.80 12.10 16.75
N LYS A 57 -4.33 12.12 15.51
CA LYS A 57 -5.68 12.62 15.19
C LYS A 57 -6.79 11.62 15.52
N ALA A 58 -6.56 10.31 15.39
CA ALA A 58 -7.51 9.26 15.77
C ALA A 58 -7.68 9.23 17.30
N ASP A 59 -6.59 9.41 18.04
CA ASP A 59 -6.61 9.48 19.51
C ASP A 59 -7.30 10.77 20.01
N THR A 60 -7.29 11.85 19.22
CA THR A 60 -7.92 13.15 19.58
C THR A 60 -9.33 13.35 19.01
N ARG A 61 -9.75 12.65 17.94
CA ARG A 61 -11.06 12.80 17.27
C ARG A 61 -12.08 11.72 17.65
N ILE A 62 -12.28 11.50 18.95
CA ILE A 62 -13.58 11.03 19.46
C ILE A 62 -14.63 12.17 19.40
N LEU A 63 -14.21 13.42 19.14
CA LEU A 63 -15.10 14.59 19.03
C LEU A 63 -14.86 15.39 17.73
N SER A 64 -15.94 15.56 16.94
CA SER A 64 -16.11 16.37 15.72
C SER A 64 -15.65 15.78 14.36
N ARG A 65 -16.62 15.69 13.43
CA ARG A 65 -16.66 14.81 12.24
C ARG A 65 -16.54 15.55 10.88
N SER A 66 -16.05 16.78 10.80
CA SER A 66 -16.23 17.59 9.55
C SER A 66 -15.00 18.17 8.84
N GLU A 67 -13.75 17.92 9.25
CA GLU A 67 -12.59 18.58 8.63
C GLU A 67 -11.48 17.61 8.22
N PHE A 68 -11.66 16.91 7.09
CA PHE A 68 -10.61 15.99 6.60
C PHE A 68 -10.24 16.14 5.12
N PHE A 69 -11.02 16.86 4.30
CA PHE A 69 -10.86 16.76 2.85
C PHE A 69 -10.23 17.92 2.09
N HIS A 70 -9.72 18.96 2.77
CA HIS A 70 -9.01 20.01 2.04
C HIS A 70 -7.51 19.78 1.84
N GLU A 71 -6.87 18.91 2.63
CA GLU A 71 -5.39 18.86 2.64
C GLU A 71 -4.78 17.66 1.90
N SER A 72 -5.49 16.54 1.76
CA SER A 72 -4.95 15.33 1.11
C SER A 72 -5.11 15.27 -0.42
N ILE A 73 -5.83 16.24 -1.02
CA ILE A 73 -5.95 16.41 -2.48
C ILE A 73 -5.09 17.58 -3.01
N ASP A 74 -4.45 18.36 -2.12
CA ASP A 74 -3.79 19.62 -2.48
C ASP A 74 -2.33 19.51 -2.96
N SER A 75 -1.79 18.29 -3.12
CA SER A 75 -0.51 18.09 -3.84
C SER A 75 -0.64 18.21 -5.37
N ARG A 76 -1.79 18.67 -5.89
CA ARG A 76 -2.02 18.96 -7.33
C ARG A 76 -2.50 20.38 -7.64
N ARG A 77 -2.51 21.33 -6.68
CA ARG A 77 -3.06 22.69 -6.90
C ARG A 77 -2.17 23.87 -6.51
N LEU A 78 -0.86 23.69 -6.40
CA LEU A 78 0.09 24.80 -6.51
C LEU A 78 0.53 24.99 -7.97
N LEU A 79 -0.39 25.48 -8.80
CA LEU A 79 -0.17 26.28 -10.01
C LEU A 79 -1.57 26.59 -10.60
N ASN A 80 -1.90 27.89 -10.63
CA ASN A 80 -3.08 28.54 -11.22
C ASN A 80 -4.14 29.04 -10.23
N ALA A 81 -3.89 30.25 -9.72
CA ALA A 81 -4.95 31.18 -9.36
C ALA A 81 -5.40 31.92 -10.64
N GLY A 82 -6.70 31.93 -10.92
CA GLY A 82 -7.26 32.69 -12.03
C GLY A 82 -8.75 32.47 -12.25
N ASN A 83 -9.52 33.49 -11.85
CA ASN A 83 -10.91 33.81 -12.21
C ASN A 83 -12.07 32.91 -11.73
N ALA A 84 -12.81 33.47 -10.77
CA ALA A 84 -14.20 33.18 -10.51
C ALA A 84 -15.12 33.89 -11.53
N ARG A 85 -16.14 33.17 -12.00
CA ARG A 85 -17.44 33.76 -12.37
C ARG A 85 -18.55 32.71 -12.19
N ALA A 86 -19.67 33.22 -11.70
CA ALA A 86 -20.88 32.53 -11.27
C ALA A 86 -21.57 31.73 -12.38
N LEU A 87 -22.26 30.64 -12.01
CA LEU A 87 -23.55 30.30 -12.63
C LEU A 87 -24.39 29.38 -11.73
N SER A 88 -25.69 29.53 -11.92
CA SER A 88 -26.84 29.17 -11.09
C SER A 88 -27.47 27.82 -11.46
N SER A 89 -28.21 27.26 -10.49
CA SER A 89 -29.44 26.45 -10.59
C SER A 89 -29.45 25.19 -11.46
N HIS A 90 -29.64 24.03 -10.82
CA HIS A 90 -30.87 23.22 -10.89
C HIS A 90 -30.56 21.82 -10.30
N ALA A 91 -31.10 21.53 -9.12
CA ALA A 91 -31.22 20.15 -8.63
C ALA A 91 -32.67 19.95 -8.17
N SER A 92 -33.36 19.14 -8.95
CA SER A 92 -34.77 18.81 -8.86
C SER A 92 -35.09 17.94 -7.64
N SER A 93 -36.24 18.26 -7.06
CA SER A 93 -36.97 17.55 -6.01
C SER A 93 -37.14 16.06 -6.34
N PHE A 94 -36.80 15.19 -5.37
CA PHE A 94 -37.19 13.78 -5.37
C PHE A 94 -37.81 13.47 -4.00
N ASN A 95 -38.98 14.06 -3.75
CA ASN A 95 -39.90 13.66 -2.70
C ASN A 95 -41.11 13.04 -3.39
N ASP A 96 -41.23 11.72 -3.40
CA ASP A 96 -42.50 11.04 -3.13
C ASP A 96 -42.34 9.52 -3.27
N LEU A 97 -42.45 8.83 -2.13
CA LEU A 97 -43.08 7.53 -1.93
C LEU A 97 -42.53 6.94 -0.62
N LYS A 98 -43.35 6.98 0.42
CA LYS A 98 -44.06 5.78 0.92
C LYS A 98 -44.41 5.93 2.39
N ASN A 99 -45.56 6.55 2.59
CA ASN A 99 -46.38 6.41 3.79
C ASN A 99 -46.92 4.96 3.84
N ARG A 100 -46.42 4.14 4.77
CA ARG A 100 -47.10 2.93 5.23
C ARG A 100 -46.97 2.86 6.75
N ASN A 101 -48.06 3.22 7.40
CA ASN A 101 -48.34 2.96 8.80
C ASN A 101 -48.31 1.44 9.02
N GLY A 102 -47.24 0.97 9.65
CA GLY A 102 -47.12 -0.35 10.25
C GLY A 102 -46.22 -0.19 11.45
N ALA A 103 -46.73 -0.54 12.63
CA ALA A 103 -46.07 -0.40 13.91
C ALA A 103 -44.74 -1.18 13.93
N SER A 104 -43.66 -0.52 13.48
CA SER A 104 -42.30 -0.97 13.70
C SER A 104 -41.94 -0.55 15.10
N ALA A 105 -41.86 -1.54 16.00
CA ALA A 105 -41.19 -1.36 17.27
C ALA A 105 -39.85 -0.68 16.98
N SER A 106 -39.70 0.54 17.49
CA SER A 106 -38.47 1.28 17.48
C SER A 106 -37.45 0.45 18.26
N GLU A 107 -36.78 -0.46 17.56
CA GLU A 107 -35.50 -0.99 17.97
C GLU A 107 -34.60 0.24 18.13
N ARG A 108 -34.56 0.77 19.36
CA ARG A 108 -33.61 1.78 19.77
C ARG A 108 -32.25 1.20 19.43
N GLY A 109 -31.71 1.65 18.29
CA GLY A 109 -30.49 1.11 17.71
C GLY A 109 -29.42 1.14 18.77
N SER A 110 -29.14 -0.03 19.35
CA SER A 110 -28.01 -0.18 20.24
C SER A 110 -26.79 0.29 19.45
N PRO A 111 -26.04 1.30 19.94
CA PRO A 111 -24.90 1.84 19.22
C PRO A 111 -24.01 0.67 18.80
N SER A 112 -23.82 0.51 17.48
CA SER A 112 -23.01 -0.58 16.97
C SER A 112 -21.64 -0.54 17.65
N PRO A 113 -21.16 -1.66 18.21
CA PRO A 113 -19.90 -1.66 18.93
C PRO A 113 -18.79 -1.20 17.99
N MET A 114 -18.12 -0.10 18.34
CA MET A 114 -16.97 0.39 17.61
C MET A 114 -15.74 -0.36 18.10
N PHE A 115 -15.11 -1.15 17.24
CA PHE A 115 -13.92 -1.92 17.62
C PHE A 115 -12.67 -1.04 17.65
N ASN A 116 -11.94 -1.14 18.75
CA ASN A 116 -10.64 -0.49 18.98
C ASN A 116 -9.51 -1.54 19.00
N CYS A 117 -8.26 -1.10 19.15
CA CYS A 117 -7.11 -2.00 19.18
C CYS A 117 -7.18 -3.09 20.26
N THR A 118 -7.77 -2.81 21.43
CA THR A 118 -7.89 -3.75 22.55
C THR A 118 -8.89 -4.87 22.24
N SER A 119 -10.07 -4.51 21.74
CA SER A 119 -11.08 -5.49 21.31
C SER A 119 -10.60 -6.29 20.09
N ILE A 120 -9.90 -5.65 19.15
CA ILE A 120 -9.31 -6.31 17.99
C ILE A 120 -8.28 -7.38 18.41
N SER A 121 -7.41 -7.10 19.39
CA SER A 121 -6.45 -8.11 19.89
C SER A 121 -7.09 -9.31 20.58
N GLN A 122 -8.35 -9.21 21.00
CA GLN A 122 -9.09 -10.31 21.62
C GLN A 122 -9.90 -11.13 20.59
N MET A 123 -9.91 -10.72 19.31
CA MET A 123 -10.63 -11.43 18.26
C MET A 123 -9.95 -12.74 17.92
N ARG A 124 -10.75 -13.80 17.75
CA ARG A 124 -10.25 -15.09 17.29
C ARG A 124 -10.40 -15.20 15.76
N ILE A 125 -9.29 -15.16 15.02
CA ILE A 125 -9.29 -15.45 13.58
C ILE A 125 -9.82 -16.87 13.35
N ARG A 126 -10.69 -17.02 12.36
CA ARG A 126 -11.20 -18.29 11.85
C ARG A 126 -10.63 -18.55 10.45
N ASN A 127 -11.48 -18.50 9.44
CA ASN A 127 -11.13 -18.92 8.08
C ASN A 127 -10.76 -17.71 7.21
N LYS A 128 -9.81 -17.91 6.29
CA LYS A 128 -9.56 -16.93 5.22
C LYS A 128 -10.74 -16.95 4.25
N ILE A 129 -11.36 -15.80 4.03
CA ILE A 129 -12.52 -15.63 3.12
C ILE A 129 -12.17 -14.92 1.82
N GLY A 130 -11.00 -14.29 1.75
CA GLY A 130 -10.61 -13.56 0.55
C GLY A 130 -9.12 -13.26 0.49
N HIS A 131 -8.63 -13.07 -0.73
CA HIS A 131 -7.26 -12.69 -1.02
C HIS A 131 -7.25 -11.61 -2.09
N GLY A 132 -6.67 -10.46 -1.78
CA GLY A 132 -6.40 -9.40 -2.73
C GLY A 132 -4.91 -9.25 -3.02
N VAL A 133 -4.57 -8.27 -3.87
CA VAL A 133 -3.18 -7.96 -4.23
C VAL A 133 -2.33 -7.55 -3.03
N SER A 134 -2.93 -6.80 -2.10
CA SER A 134 -2.21 -6.16 -0.97
C SER A 134 -2.83 -6.44 0.41
N LYS A 135 -3.94 -7.19 0.48
CA LYS A 135 -4.63 -7.52 1.74
C LYS A 135 -5.18 -8.93 1.70
N GLN A 136 -5.37 -9.53 2.86
CA GLN A 136 -6.15 -10.75 3.03
C GLN A 136 -7.36 -10.47 3.91
N ALA A 137 -8.44 -11.20 3.67
CA ALA A 137 -9.68 -11.10 4.42
C ALA A 137 -9.94 -12.41 5.17
N PHE A 138 -10.35 -12.31 6.44
CA PHE A 138 -10.62 -13.43 7.33
C PHE A 138 -11.97 -13.26 8.02
N VAL A 139 -12.65 -14.36 8.32
CA VAL A 139 -13.68 -14.35 9.37
C VAL A 139 -12.97 -14.32 10.71
N ALA A 140 -13.49 -13.53 11.64
CA ALA A 140 -13.09 -13.58 13.04
C ALA A 140 -14.33 -13.56 13.95
N GLU A 141 -14.12 -13.95 15.20
CA GLU A 141 -15.16 -14.01 16.22
C GLU A 141 -14.74 -13.20 17.46
N TYR A 142 -15.66 -12.39 17.96
CA TYR A 142 -15.48 -11.58 19.17
C TYR A 142 -16.76 -11.59 20.00
N GLN A 143 -16.70 -12.10 21.23
CA GLN A 143 -17.87 -12.19 22.12
C GLN A 143 -19.10 -12.84 21.45
N GLY A 144 -18.88 -13.88 20.65
CA GLY A 144 -19.92 -14.58 19.88
C GLY A 144 -20.38 -13.87 18.60
N LEU A 145 -19.93 -12.64 18.33
CA LEU A 145 -20.20 -11.91 17.09
C LEU A 145 -19.17 -12.28 16.02
N GLN A 146 -19.64 -12.66 14.83
CA GLN A 146 -18.78 -12.89 13.68
C GLN A 146 -18.58 -11.60 12.88
N VAL A 147 -17.34 -11.33 12.51
CA VAL A 147 -16.92 -10.14 11.77
C VAL A 147 -15.97 -10.53 10.64
N ALA A 148 -15.81 -9.65 9.65
CA ALA A 148 -14.80 -9.78 8.62
C ALA A 148 -13.61 -8.88 8.93
N ILE A 149 -12.40 -9.42 8.97
CA ILE A 149 -11.17 -8.66 9.19
C ILE A 149 -10.37 -8.59 7.90
N LYS A 150 -9.91 -7.39 7.54
CA LYS A 150 -8.91 -7.18 6.48
C LYS A 150 -7.60 -6.71 7.08
N MET A 151 -6.50 -7.32 6.66
CA MET A 151 -5.15 -6.99 7.12
C MET A 151 -4.10 -7.28 6.06
N VAL A 152 -2.94 -6.62 6.19
CA VAL A 152 -1.74 -6.94 5.41
C VAL A 152 -1.02 -8.10 6.10
N THR A 153 -0.75 -9.18 5.37
CA THR A 153 -0.03 -10.36 5.91
C THR A 153 1.22 -10.64 5.10
N ARG A 154 2.23 -11.25 5.74
CA ARG A 154 3.48 -11.72 5.12
C ARG A 154 3.31 -12.66 3.92
N HIS A 155 2.13 -13.27 3.81
CA HIS A 155 1.83 -14.27 2.78
C HIS A 155 1.36 -13.64 1.47
N ILE A 156 1.23 -12.32 1.42
CA ILE A 156 0.84 -11.58 0.23
C ILE A 156 2.01 -11.54 -0.74
N HIS A 157 1.73 -11.76 -2.03
CA HIS A 157 2.75 -11.88 -3.07
C HIS A 157 3.70 -10.68 -3.12
N GLU A 158 3.18 -9.45 -3.19
CA GLU A 158 4.00 -8.23 -3.23
C GLU A 158 5.01 -8.17 -2.08
N LEU A 159 4.55 -8.54 -0.89
CA LEU A 159 5.36 -8.50 0.32
C LEU A 159 6.39 -9.64 0.37
N LYS A 160 5.98 -10.85 -0.04
CA LYS A 160 6.89 -11.99 -0.18
C LYS A 160 8.03 -11.67 -1.14
N THR A 161 7.72 -11.09 -2.31
CA THR A 161 8.72 -10.69 -3.31
C THR A 161 9.66 -9.63 -2.73
N CYS A 162 9.14 -8.59 -2.07
CA CYS A 162 9.96 -7.54 -1.48
C CYS A 162 10.89 -8.08 -0.38
N LEU A 163 10.37 -8.91 0.52
CA LEU A 163 11.17 -9.51 1.60
C LEU A 163 12.26 -10.44 1.06
N GLU A 164 11.94 -11.21 0.01
CA GLU A 164 12.92 -12.10 -0.63
C GLU A 164 14.04 -11.31 -1.32
N GLN A 165 13.69 -10.23 -2.02
CA GLN A 165 14.68 -9.32 -2.61
C GLN A 165 15.60 -8.70 -1.55
N LEU A 166 15.05 -8.28 -0.41
CA LEU A 166 15.86 -7.77 0.71
C LEU A 166 16.81 -8.84 1.26
N ARG A 167 16.38 -10.10 1.36
CA ARG A 167 17.26 -11.21 1.78
C ARG A 167 18.40 -11.40 0.79
N GLN A 168 18.09 -11.48 -0.50
CA GLN A 168 19.10 -11.68 -1.55
C GLN A 168 20.13 -10.55 -1.56
N LEU A 169 19.69 -9.30 -1.42
CA LEU A 169 20.56 -8.14 -1.28
C LEU A 169 21.51 -8.25 -0.10
N LYS A 170 20.98 -8.66 1.06
CA LYS A 170 21.77 -8.80 2.28
C LYS A 170 22.78 -9.94 2.19
N VAL A 171 22.41 -11.06 1.56
CA VAL A 171 23.33 -12.16 1.26
C VAL A 171 24.45 -11.67 0.33
N ALA A 172 24.12 -10.93 -0.73
CA ALA A 172 25.12 -10.38 -1.63
C ALA A 172 26.08 -9.41 -0.93
N GLN A 173 25.56 -8.53 -0.06
CA GLN A 173 26.38 -7.62 0.74
C GLN A 173 27.35 -8.36 1.68
N GLU A 174 26.88 -9.43 2.32
CA GLU A 174 27.70 -10.28 3.20
C GLU A 174 28.77 -11.06 2.43
N ILE A 175 28.49 -11.48 1.20
CA ILE A 175 29.48 -12.12 0.34
C ILE A 175 30.57 -11.10 -0.01
N ILE A 176 30.17 -9.91 -0.48
CA ILE A 176 31.12 -8.86 -0.88
C ILE A 176 32.00 -8.41 0.29
N SER A 177 31.43 -8.24 1.49
CA SER A 177 32.19 -7.85 2.68
C SER A 177 33.27 -8.86 3.07
N ARG A 178 33.05 -10.16 2.81
CA ARG A 178 34.05 -11.21 3.05
C ARG A 178 35.18 -11.20 2.03
N TYR A 179 34.88 -10.89 0.77
CA TYR A 179 35.91 -10.79 -0.27
C TYR A 179 36.82 -9.58 -0.05
N ASP A 180 36.25 -8.41 0.28
CA ASP A 180 37.02 -7.18 0.51
C ASP A 180 38.00 -7.31 1.70
N GLY A 181 37.69 -8.16 2.68
CA GLY A 181 38.57 -8.43 3.83
C GLY A 181 39.83 -9.25 3.52
N GLN A 182 39.88 -9.95 2.38
CA GLN A 182 41.03 -10.80 2.00
C GLN A 182 42.01 -10.11 1.04
N THR A 183 41.53 -9.16 0.24
CA THR A 183 42.37 -8.42 -0.71
C THR A 183 42.83 -7.12 -0.07
N GLY A 184 44.01 -7.12 0.56
CA GLY A 184 44.67 -5.92 1.10
C GLY A 184 45.13 -4.90 0.04
N GLN A 185 44.41 -4.76 -1.08
CA GLN A 185 44.69 -3.83 -2.16
C GLN A 185 43.54 -2.82 -2.36
N ASN A 186 43.93 -1.55 -2.49
CA ASN A 186 43.09 -0.34 -2.56
C ASN A 186 42.21 -0.24 -3.82
N ASP A 187 41.29 -1.18 -4.05
CA ASP A 187 40.44 -1.13 -5.24
C ASP A 187 39.10 -0.42 -4.99
N GLN A 188 39.04 0.83 -5.46
CA GLN A 188 37.90 1.76 -5.44
C GLN A 188 36.66 1.26 -6.23
N PHE A 189 36.67 0.03 -6.76
CA PHE A 189 35.70 -0.50 -7.72
C PHE A 189 34.45 -1.11 -7.05
N SER A 190 34.56 -1.69 -5.85
CA SER A 190 33.48 -2.45 -5.19
C SER A 190 32.29 -1.57 -4.76
N HIS A 191 32.55 -0.38 -4.20
CA HIS A 191 31.49 0.48 -3.64
C HIS A 191 30.51 1.04 -4.68
N LYS A 192 30.98 1.40 -5.87
CA LYS A 192 30.15 2.05 -6.89
C LYS A 192 29.12 1.09 -7.51
N HIS A 193 29.40 -0.22 -7.49
CA HIS A 193 28.51 -1.24 -8.03
C HIS A 193 27.35 -1.54 -7.07
N LEU A 194 27.63 -1.61 -5.76
CA LEU A 194 26.63 -1.80 -4.71
C LEU A 194 25.61 -0.65 -4.65
N ASP A 195 26.07 0.60 -4.78
CA ASP A 195 25.19 1.77 -4.81
C ASP A 195 24.25 1.76 -6.01
N ASN A 196 24.73 1.29 -7.17
CA ASN A 196 23.91 1.18 -8.37
C ASN A 196 22.87 0.07 -8.24
N LEU A 197 23.23 -1.05 -7.61
CA LEU A 197 22.28 -2.11 -7.28
C LEU A 197 21.18 -1.58 -6.35
N GLY A 198 21.54 -0.91 -5.25
CA GLY A 198 20.58 -0.31 -4.32
C GLY A 198 19.65 0.71 -4.97
N LYS A 199 20.19 1.55 -5.87
CA LYS A 199 19.39 2.51 -6.66
C LYS A 199 18.46 1.85 -7.67
N ALA A 200 18.84 0.71 -8.25
CA ALA A 200 17.98 -0.06 -9.15
C ALA A 200 16.77 -0.67 -8.40
N PHE A 201 16.99 -1.19 -7.19
CA PHE A 201 15.93 -1.69 -6.32
C PHE A 201 14.94 -0.59 -5.89
N SER A 202 15.45 0.59 -5.51
CA SER A 202 14.61 1.73 -5.12
C SER A 202 13.71 2.21 -6.28
N LYS A 203 14.03 1.88 -7.54
CA LYS A 203 13.26 2.29 -8.72
C LYS A 203 12.15 1.31 -9.12
N GLY A 204 11.88 0.27 -8.33
CA GLY A 204 10.75 -0.65 -8.57
C GLY A 204 10.87 -1.48 -9.86
N ALA A 205 12.06 -1.61 -10.44
CA ALA A 205 12.33 -2.40 -11.64
C ALA A 205 12.48 -3.90 -11.29
N ALA A 206 11.46 -4.49 -10.68
CA ALA A 206 11.49 -5.87 -10.19
C ALA A 206 11.19 -6.93 -11.26
N SER A 207 10.73 -6.57 -12.46
CA SER A 207 10.24 -7.54 -13.46
C SER A 207 11.29 -8.11 -14.42
N HIS A 208 12.59 -7.77 -14.29
CA HIS A 208 13.62 -8.20 -15.25
C HIS A 208 14.89 -8.84 -14.61
N HIS A 209 14.84 -9.23 -13.33
CA HIS A 209 16.07 -9.57 -12.58
C HIS A 209 16.43 -11.06 -12.48
N GLU A 210 15.71 -11.97 -13.15
CA GLU A 210 16.07 -13.41 -13.20
C GLU A 210 17.40 -13.69 -13.93
N VAL A 211 17.95 -12.72 -14.68
CA VAL A 211 19.13 -12.95 -15.53
C VAL A 211 20.45 -12.79 -14.76
N PHE A 212 20.52 -12.00 -13.69
CA PHE A 212 21.82 -11.55 -13.16
C PHE A 212 22.54 -12.56 -12.24
N PHE A 213 21.81 -13.45 -11.55
CA PHE A 213 22.45 -14.44 -10.67
C PHE A 213 22.99 -15.68 -11.40
N ASN A 214 22.52 -15.94 -12.63
CA ASN A 214 23.01 -17.06 -13.43
C ASN A 214 24.40 -16.79 -14.05
N ASP A 215 24.80 -15.52 -14.18
CA ASP A 215 26.12 -15.17 -14.75
C ASP A 215 27.26 -15.28 -13.74
N LEU A 216 27.00 -15.13 -12.43
CA LEU A 216 28.05 -15.30 -11.41
C LEU A 216 28.45 -16.77 -11.18
N THR A 217 27.66 -17.72 -11.69
CA THR A 217 27.95 -19.17 -11.57
C THR A 217 28.37 -19.81 -12.90
N SER A 218 28.32 -19.07 -14.02
CA SER A 218 28.65 -19.57 -15.37
C SER A 218 30.11 -19.32 -15.74
N SER A 219 31.06 -19.78 -14.91
CA SER A 219 32.46 -19.95 -15.34
C SER A 219 32.64 -21.38 -15.85
N LYS A 220 32.53 -21.56 -17.17
CA LYS A 220 32.78 -22.83 -17.86
C LYS A 220 34.28 -23.15 -17.83
N GLY A 221 34.69 -24.05 -16.94
CA GLY A 221 36.04 -24.60 -16.98
C GLY A 221 36.40 -25.54 -15.83
N SER A 222 36.26 -26.84 -16.09
CA SER A 222 37.08 -27.94 -15.54
C SER A 222 36.80 -28.49 -14.12
N LYS A 223 36.67 -29.82 -14.13
CA LYS A 223 36.77 -30.81 -13.04
C LYS A 223 35.61 -30.87 -12.05
N SER A 224 35.06 -32.07 -11.92
CA SER A 224 34.03 -32.49 -10.96
C SER A 224 34.54 -32.37 -9.53
N VAL A 225 34.51 -31.15 -8.98
CA VAL A 225 34.64 -30.92 -7.54
C VAL A 225 33.29 -31.28 -6.94
N LYS A 226 33.29 -32.18 -5.93
CA LYS A 226 32.09 -32.48 -5.14
C LYS A 226 31.52 -31.16 -4.61
N GLU A 227 30.32 -30.83 -5.05
CA GLU A 227 29.58 -29.64 -4.65
C GLU A 227 29.18 -29.80 -3.17
N GLU A 228 30.10 -29.45 -2.28
CA GLU A 228 29.80 -29.33 -0.86
C GLU A 228 28.86 -28.13 -0.70
N LYS A 229 27.59 -28.43 -0.47
CA LYS A 229 26.52 -27.44 -0.35
C LYS A 229 26.76 -26.60 0.91
N LEU A 230 27.54 -25.53 0.75
CA LEU A 230 27.91 -24.65 1.84
C LEU A 230 26.63 -24.07 2.47
N PRO A 231 26.45 -24.16 3.80
CA PRO A 231 25.25 -23.64 4.44
C PRO A 231 25.11 -22.14 4.14
N LEU A 232 23.97 -21.76 3.55
CA LEU A 232 23.68 -20.37 3.21
C LEU A 232 23.72 -19.52 4.49
N PRO A 233 24.41 -18.36 4.50
CA PRO A 233 24.47 -17.52 5.68
C PRO A 233 23.05 -17.09 6.10
N THR A 234 22.72 -17.29 7.37
CA THR A 234 21.46 -16.80 7.96
C THR A 234 21.56 -15.30 8.13
N VAL A 235 21.09 -14.52 7.17
CA VAL A 235 21.17 -13.07 7.25
C VAL A 235 19.97 -12.48 7.99
N LYS A 236 20.24 -11.71 9.04
CA LYS A 236 19.23 -10.97 9.80
C LYS A 236 18.87 -9.68 9.05
N ILE A 237 17.61 -9.55 8.63
CA ILE A 237 17.09 -8.29 8.06
C ILE A 237 16.72 -7.36 9.22
N SER A 238 17.11 -6.10 9.15
CA SER A 238 16.74 -5.13 10.19
C SER A 238 15.23 -4.85 10.19
N PRO A 239 14.61 -4.59 11.35
CA PRO A 239 13.18 -4.26 11.44
C PRO A 239 12.79 -3.06 10.55
N THR A 240 13.67 -2.06 10.43
CA THR A 240 13.43 -0.86 9.63
C THR A 240 13.42 -1.14 8.13
N GLU A 241 14.29 -2.01 7.62
CA GLU A 241 14.28 -2.44 6.21
C GLU A 241 13.04 -3.28 5.91
N ARG A 242 12.66 -4.16 6.84
CA ARG A 242 11.44 -4.95 6.73
C ARG A 242 10.20 -4.06 6.60
N GLN A 243 10.09 -3.04 7.44
CA GLN A 243 8.97 -2.10 7.46
C GLN A 243 8.71 -1.45 6.09
N ARG A 244 9.77 -1.19 5.30
CA ARG A 244 9.64 -0.59 3.95
C ARG A 244 8.80 -1.45 3.01
N CYS A 245 8.85 -2.78 3.15
CA CYS A 245 8.06 -3.68 2.32
C CYS A 245 6.56 -3.60 2.64
N TYR A 246 6.18 -3.18 3.84
CA TYR A 246 4.79 -3.11 4.27
C TYR A 246 4.19 -1.70 4.12
N THR A 247 5.02 -0.65 4.07
CA THR A 247 4.58 0.74 3.89
C THR A 247 3.49 0.90 2.83
N PHE A 248 3.70 0.31 1.66
CA PHE A 248 2.78 0.49 0.53
C PHE A 248 1.48 -0.32 0.64
N PRO A 249 1.49 -1.63 0.94
CA PRO A 249 0.28 -2.37 1.28
C PRO A 249 -0.53 -1.74 2.41
N THR A 250 0.14 -1.30 3.47
CA THR A 250 -0.48 -0.66 4.64
C THR A 250 -1.11 0.69 4.25
N ALA A 251 -0.46 1.49 3.41
CA ALA A 251 -1.04 2.71 2.86
C ALA A 251 -2.32 2.45 2.05
N ARG A 252 -2.34 1.37 1.26
CA ARG A 252 -3.53 0.96 0.50
C ARG A 252 -4.68 0.55 1.42
N LEU A 253 -4.39 -0.07 2.58
CA LEU A 253 -5.42 -0.43 3.55
C LEU A 253 -5.95 0.80 4.29
N MET A 254 -5.07 1.71 4.71
CA MET A 254 -5.46 2.97 5.36
C MET A 254 -6.37 3.82 4.48
N LYS A 255 -6.10 3.93 3.17
CA LYS A 255 -6.98 4.63 2.23
C LYS A 255 -8.40 4.02 2.18
N GLU A 256 -8.51 2.70 2.22
CA GLU A 256 -9.82 2.03 2.26
C GLU A 256 -10.56 2.31 3.57
N ILE A 257 -9.87 2.28 4.71
CA ILE A 257 -10.45 2.61 6.02
C ILE A 257 -11.06 4.02 6.00
N LEU A 258 -10.30 5.00 5.53
CA LEU A 258 -10.75 6.40 5.47
C LEU A 258 -11.96 6.58 4.54
N LEU A 259 -11.92 5.92 3.39
CA LEU A 259 -13.03 5.94 2.44
C LEU A 259 -14.30 5.33 3.06
N SER A 260 -14.18 4.19 3.76
CA SER A 260 -15.31 3.54 4.44
C SER A 260 -15.87 4.34 5.62
N GLN A 261 -15.06 5.16 6.29
CA GLN A 261 -15.55 6.08 7.33
C GLN A 261 -16.45 7.20 6.76
N GLN A 262 -16.19 7.60 5.52
CA GLN A 262 -16.88 8.71 4.86
C GLN A 262 -18.11 8.23 4.07
N LEU A 263 -18.04 7.04 3.48
CA LEU A 263 -19.10 6.47 2.66
C LEU A 263 -19.99 5.52 3.47
N THR A 264 -20.75 6.06 4.43
CA THR A 264 -21.77 5.28 5.14
C THR A 264 -23.03 5.18 4.27
N HIS A 265 -23.34 3.98 3.78
CA HIS A 265 -24.52 3.73 2.96
C HIS A 265 -25.11 2.34 3.29
N PRO A 266 -26.44 2.15 3.30
CA PRO A 266 -27.06 0.86 3.66
C PRO A 266 -26.66 -0.31 2.74
N ASN A 267 -26.26 -0.03 1.50
CA ASN A 267 -25.80 -1.04 0.53
C ASN A 267 -24.28 -1.19 0.47
N LEU A 268 -23.54 -0.57 1.39
CA LEU A 268 -22.10 -0.71 1.51
C LEU A 268 -21.76 -1.38 2.83
N VAL A 269 -20.77 -2.27 2.79
CA VAL A 269 -20.28 -2.98 3.98
C VAL A 269 -19.83 -1.96 5.03
N LYS A 270 -20.42 -2.05 6.21
CA LYS A 270 -20.11 -1.17 7.34
C LYS A 270 -18.73 -1.48 7.93
N LEU A 271 -17.90 -0.44 8.08
CA LEU A 271 -16.70 -0.49 8.89
C LEU A 271 -17.11 -0.43 10.37
N LEU A 272 -16.78 -1.47 11.13
CA LEU A 272 -17.07 -1.58 12.56
C LEU A 272 -15.93 -1.06 13.44
N GLY A 273 -14.71 -1.04 12.93
CA GLY A 273 -13.56 -0.50 13.63
C GLY A 273 -12.25 -0.77 12.90
N PHE A 274 -11.15 -0.25 13.45
CA PHE A 274 -9.82 -0.47 12.91
C PHE A 274 -8.77 -0.29 14.01
N CYS A 275 -7.58 -0.83 13.77
CA CYS A 275 -6.42 -0.66 14.63
C CYS A 275 -5.19 -0.37 13.78
N VAL A 276 -4.38 0.58 14.26
CA VAL A 276 -3.11 0.97 13.67
C VAL A 276 -2.04 0.82 14.75
N ARG A 277 -1.06 -0.04 14.49
CA ARG A 277 0.09 -0.36 15.35
C ARG A 277 1.37 -0.05 14.58
N SER A 278 2.39 0.38 15.30
CA SER A 278 3.69 0.73 14.71
C SER A 278 4.62 -0.47 14.50
N GLU A 279 4.29 -1.62 15.10
CA GLU A 279 5.14 -2.80 15.09
C GLU A 279 4.53 -3.88 14.21
N GLU A 280 5.33 -4.38 13.27
CA GLU A 280 5.00 -5.53 12.44
C GLU A 280 5.89 -6.69 12.87
N SER A 281 5.32 -7.59 13.66
CA SER A 281 6.05 -8.79 14.06
C SER A 281 5.78 -9.96 13.10
N GLU A 282 6.61 -11.00 13.21
CA GLU A 282 6.55 -12.18 12.36
C GLU A 282 5.38 -13.12 12.68
N SER A 283 4.70 -12.93 13.80
CA SER A 283 3.66 -13.86 14.21
C SER A 283 2.40 -13.76 13.35
N THR A 284 1.57 -14.79 13.48
CA THR A 284 0.22 -14.84 12.93
C THR A 284 -0.81 -14.26 13.88
N ASP A 285 -0.38 -13.68 15.00
CA ASP A 285 -1.29 -13.09 15.98
C ASP A 285 -1.78 -11.72 15.48
N ILE A 286 -3.09 -11.47 15.61
CA ILE A 286 -3.70 -10.17 15.29
C ILE A 286 -3.03 -9.05 16.07
N SER A 287 -2.64 -9.34 17.31
CA SER A 287 -2.02 -8.37 18.21
C SER A 287 -0.73 -7.78 17.64
N GLU A 288 -0.10 -8.45 16.68
CA GLU A 288 1.21 -8.13 16.14
C GLU A 288 1.18 -7.57 14.70
N HIS A 289 -0.03 -7.34 14.16
CA HIS A 289 -0.21 -6.80 12.82
C HIS A 289 -0.31 -5.27 12.80
N GLY A 290 0.34 -4.65 11.82
CA GLY A 290 0.45 -3.19 11.68
C GLY A 290 -0.90 -2.49 11.49
N VAL A 291 -1.65 -2.81 10.44
CA VAL A 291 -3.00 -2.21 10.23
C VAL A 291 -4.05 -3.29 9.99
N VAL A 292 -5.12 -3.19 10.76
CA VAL A 292 -6.25 -4.11 10.75
C VAL A 292 -7.54 -3.33 10.67
N SER A 293 -8.44 -3.71 9.76
CA SER A 293 -9.80 -3.14 9.68
C SER A 293 -10.85 -4.23 9.84
N VAL A 294 -11.90 -3.89 10.58
CA VAL A 294 -13.00 -4.79 10.94
C VAL A 294 -14.27 -4.30 10.27
N PHE A 295 -14.92 -5.19 9.56
CA PHE A 295 -16.14 -4.96 8.82
C PHE A 295 -17.23 -5.91 9.31
N GLU A 296 -18.48 -5.53 9.06
CA GLU A 296 -19.60 -6.45 9.23
C GLU A 296 -19.44 -7.66 8.28
N LEU A 297 -19.82 -8.83 8.79
CA LEU A 297 -19.89 -10.03 7.97
C LEU A 297 -21.28 -10.08 7.32
N GLY A 298 -21.31 -9.97 5.99
CA GLY A 298 -22.56 -10.09 5.23
C GLY A 298 -23.19 -11.48 5.36
N LYS A 299 -24.51 -11.56 5.15
CA LYS A 299 -25.21 -12.85 5.04
C LYS A 299 -25.06 -13.40 3.63
N HIS A 300 -24.84 -14.71 3.51
CA HIS A 300 -24.93 -15.36 2.22
C HIS A 300 -26.37 -15.22 1.70
N PHE A 301 -26.54 -14.69 0.49
CA PHE A 301 -27.83 -14.68 -0.17
C PHE A 301 -27.74 -15.60 -1.39
N VAL A 302 -28.78 -16.41 -1.55
CA VAL A 302 -28.90 -17.36 -2.65
C VAL A 302 -29.68 -16.65 -3.76
N LEU A 303 -29.14 -16.65 -4.98
CA LEU A 303 -29.70 -15.93 -6.14
C LEU A 303 -30.73 -16.75 -6.92
N ASP A 304 -31.25 -17.83 -6.35
CA ASP A 304 -32.00 -18.87 -7.09
C ASP A 304 -33.33 -18.40 -7.69
N ASN A 305 -33.79 -17.16 -7.43
CA ASN A 305 -35.08 -16.64 -7.89
C ASN A 305 -35.00 -15.29 -8.65
N LEU A 306 -33.86 -14.94 -9.26
CA LEU A 306 -33.78 -13.82 -10.21
C LEU A 306 -34.01 -14.29 -11.67
N GLN A 307 -35.13 -14.97 -11.91
CA GLN A 307 -35.64 -15.27 -13.25
C GLN A 307 -36.87 -14.43 -13.55
#